data_AF-A0A527Z4Z2-F1
#
_entry.id   AF-A0A527Z4Z2-F1
#
_cell.length_a   1.000
_cell.length_b   1.000
_cell.length_c   1.000
_cell.angle_alpha   90.00
_cell.angle_beta   90.00
_cell.angle_gamma   90.00
#
_symmetry.space_group_name_H-M   'P 1'
#
loop_
_entity.id
_entity.type
_entity.pdbx_description
1 polymer ?
#
loop_
_entity_poly.entity_id
_entity_poly.type
_entity_poly.pdbx_seq_one_letter_code
_entity_poly.pdbx_strand_id
1 'polypeptide(L)'
;SFARPHVVDPHHDAARHVGDEPLLLAAHAPVAVTPNRAAGARLLLEKHGCDFLIMDDGFQSARIHIDYALVVVDARYGVGNGRVIPGGPL
;
A
#
# COMPACT_ATOMS: atom_id res chain seq x y z
N SER A 1 -14.25 4.86 -1.47
CA SER A 1 -13.69 3.49 -1.57
C SER A 1 -13.94 2.98 -2.97
N PHE A 2 -12.88 2.63 -3.70
CA PHE A 2 -13.00 2.14 -5.08
C PHE A 2 -13.46 0.67 -5.07
N ALA A 3 -14.58 0.38 -5.73
CA ALA A 3 -15.09 -0.99 -5.90
C ALA A 3 -14.22 -1.82 -6.88
N ARG A 4 -13.43 -1.17 -7.72
CA ARG A 4 -12.48 -1.76 -8.67
C ARG A 4 -11.11 -1.14 -8.46
N PRO A 5 -10.00 -1.81 -8.80
CA PRO A 5 -8.69 -1.19 -8.72
C PRO A 5 -8.60 0.03 -9.63
N HIS A 6 -8.01 1.10 -9.12
CA HIS A 6 -7.85 2.38 -9.79
C HIS A 6 -6.36 2.72 -9.88
N VAL A 7 -5.87 3.08 -11.07
CA VAL A 7 -4.52 3.64 -11.21
C VAL A 7 -4.61 5.12 -10.88
N VAL A 8 -3.80 5.58 -9.94
CA VAL A 8 -3.77 6.97 -9.51
C VAL A 8 -3.22 7.85 -10.63
N ASP A 9 -3.93 8.93 -10.92
CA ASP A 9 -3.51 9.99 -11.83
C ASP A 9 -3.30 11.29 -11.04
N PRO A 10 -2.05 11.71 -10.76
CA PRO A 10 -1.77 12.92 -9.97
C PRO A 10 -2.35 14.22 -10.54
N HIS A 11 -2.68 14.26 -11.83
CA HIS A 11 -3.23 15.45 -12.48
C HIS A 11 -4.75 15.54 -12.40
N HIS A 12 -5.44 14.41 -12.21
CA HIS A 12 -6.90 14.33 -12.25
C HIS A 12 -7.52 13.83 -10.96
N ASP A 13 -6.77 13.08 -10.15
CA ASP A 13 -7.22 12.61 -8.85
C ASP A 13 -7.01 13.66 -7.76
N ALA A 14 -7.91 13.62 -6.78
CA ALA A 14 -7.82 14.47 -5.59
C ALA A 14 -7.64 13.59 -4.36
N ALA A 15 -6.90 14.11 -3.37
CA ALA A 15 -6.57 13.38 -2.14
C ALA A 15 -7.82 12.85 -1.42
N ARG A 16 -8.94 13.59 -1.50
CA ARG A 16 -10.23 13.17 -0.94
C ARG A 16 -10.79 11.87 -1.52
N HIS A 17 -10.34 11.45 -2.71
CA HIS A 17 -10.83 10.24 -3.38
C HIS A 17 -9.84 9.07 -3.26
N VAL A 18 -8.55 9.35 -3.47
CA VAL A 18 -7.50 8.32 -3.54
C VAL A 18 -6.63 8.24 -2.28
N GLY A 19 -6.63 9.27 -1.42
CA GLY A 19 -5.65 9.45 -0.35
C GLY A 19 -4.52 10.39 -0.75
N ASP A 20 -3.88 11.00 0.24
CA ASP A 20 -2.67 11.81 0.07
C ASP A 20 -1.43 10.95 -0.19
N GLU A 21 -1.27 9.84 0.55
CA GLU A 21 -0.15 8.90 0.37
C GLU A 21 -0.09 8.34 -1.07
N PRO A 22 -1.19 7.82 -1.69
CA PRO A 22 -1.11 7.32 -3.05
C PRO A 22 -0.79 8.41 -4.08
N LEU A 23 -1.22 9.66 -3.86
CA LEU A 23 -0.86 10.80 -4.72
C LEU A 23 0.63 11.12 -4.63
N LEU A 24 1.20 11.10 -3.41
CA LEU A 24 2.61 11.33 -3.19
C LEU A 24 3.45 10.25 -3.88
N LEU A 25 3.07 8.97 -3.72
CA LEU A 25 3.76 7.85 -4.35
C LEU A 25 3.64 7.88 -5.89
N ALA A 26 2.48 8.31 -6.41
CA ALA A 26 2.22 8.40 -7.85
C ALA A 26 3.08 9.44 -8.59
N ALA A 27 3.72 10.36 -7.86
CA ALA A 27 4.74 11.25 -8.41
C ALA A 27 6.04 10.53 -8.82
N HIS A 28 6.26 9.30 -8.33
CA HIS A 28 7.51 8.56 -8.50
C HIS A 28 7.35 7.24 -9.24
N ALA A 29 6.19 6.58 -9.14
CA ALA A 29 5.93 5.29 -9.78
C ALA A 29 4.43 5.08 -10.04
N PRO A 30 4.03 4.16 -10.94
CA PRO A 30 2.63 3.76 -11.07
C PRO A 30 2.06 3.23 -9.75
N VAL A 31 0.93 3.80 -9.30
CA VAL A 31 0.26 3.42 -8.04
C VAL A 31 -1.15 2.96 -8.34
N ALA A 32 -1.55 1.84 -7.73
CA ALA A 32 -2.93 1.37 -7.77
C ALA A 32 -3.54 1.37 -6.35
N VAL A 33 -4.72 1.97 -6.23
CA VAL A 33 -5.50 1.98 -4.98
C VAL A 33 -6.65 0.97 -5.08
N THR A 34 -6.70 0.03 -4.13
CA THR A 34 -7.74 -1.00 -4.10
C THR A 34 -7.78 -1.74 -2.75
N PRO A 35 -8.97 -2.17 -2.28
CA PRO A 35 -9.04 -3.12 -1.16
C PRO A 35 -8.53 -4.53 -1.52
N ASN A 36 -8.47 -4.88 -2.82
CA ASN A 36 -7.97 -6.16 -3.27
C ASN A 36 -6.59 -6.00 -3.93
N ARG A 37 -5.53 -6.12 -3.12
CA ARG A 37 -4.14 -5.90 -3.56
C ARG A 37 -3.78 -6.73 -4.80
N ALA A 38 -4.23 -7.99 -4.89
CA ALA A 38 -3.92 -8.85 -6.03
C ALA A 38 -4.53 -8.31 -7.34
N ALA A 39 -5.70 -7.68 -7.26
CA ALA A 39 -6.32 -7.04 -8.42
C ALA A 39 -5.58 -5.74 -8.81
N GLY A 40 -5.03 -5.00 -7.84
CA GLY A 40 -4.15 -3.85 -8.08
C GLY A 40 -2.84 -4.24 -8.75
N ALA A 41 -2.18 -5.29 -8.26
CA ALA A 41 -0.98 -5.86 -8.86
C ALA A 41 -1.18 -6.27 -10.32
N ARG A 42 -2.27 -6.99 -10.62
CA ARG A 42 -2.64 -7.35 -12.00
C ARG A 42 -2.86 -6.12 -12.87
N LEU A 43 -3.57 -5.11 -12.37
CA LEU A 43 -3.82 -3.87 -13.11
C LEU A 43 -2.51 -3.15 -13.47
N LEU A 44 -1.56 -3.08 -12.53
CA LEU A 44 -0.25 -2.46 -12.75
C LEU A 44 0.59 -3.24 -13.76
N LEU A 45 0.60 -4.57 -13.65
CA LEU A 45 1.27 -5.44 -14.63
C LEU A 45 0.67 -5.25 -16.04
N GLU A 46 -0.67 -5.29 -16.17
CA GLU A 46 -1.36 -5.20 -17.45
C GLU A 46 -1.22 -3.81 -18.12
N LYS A 47 -1.29 -2.72 -17.34
CA LYS A 47 -1.28 -1.36 -17.89
C LYS A 47 0.12 -0.74 -18.00
N HIS A 48 1.02 -1.10 -17.10
CA HIS A 48 2.33 -0.46 -16.98
C HIS A 48 3.50 -1.44 -17.11
N GLY A 49 3.23 -2.75 -17.25
CA GLY A 49 4.29 -3.75 -17.37
C GLY A 49 5.10 -3.95 -16.10
N CYS A 50 4.56 -3.59 -14.93
CA CYS A 50 5.27 -3.69 -13.66
C CYS A 50 5.63 -5.15 -13.34
N ASP A 51 6.92 -5.41 -13.14
CA ASP A 51 7.48 -6.70 -12.73
C ASP A 51 8.00 -6.71 -11.28
N PHE A 52 8.12 -5.53 -10.67
CA PHE A 52 8.46 -5.33 -9.26
C PHE A 52 7.37 -4.52 -8.56
N LEU A 53 6.87 -5.03 -7.43
CA LEU A 53 5.78 -4.44 -6.67
C LEU A 53 6.23 -4.07 -5.26
N ILE A 54 6.01 -2.81 -4.89
CA ILE A 54 6.12 -2.35 -3.51
C ILE A 54 4.71 -2.17 -2.97
N MET A 55 4.42 -2.85 -1.86
CA MET A 55 3.15 -2.69 -1.16
C MET A 55 3.36 -1.83 0.08
N ASP A 56 2.83 -0.61 0.03
CA ASP A 56 2.74 0.23 1.21
C ASP A 56 1.80 -0.42 2.24
N ASP A 57 2.27 -0.51 3.48
CA ASP A 57 1.65 -1.27 4.57
C ASP A 57 1.17 -2.69 4.16
N GLY A 58 1.98 -3.39 3.38
CA GLY A 58 1.63 -4.66 2.75
C GLY A 58 1.75 -5.90 3.63
N PHE A 59 2.39 -5.79 4.80
CA PHE A 59 2.84 -6.95 5.58
C PHE A 59 1.68 -7.86 6.02
N GLN A 60 0.52 -7.29 6.30
CA GLN A 60 -0.68 -8.05 6.70
C GLN A 60 -1.46 -8.64 5.52
N SER A 61 -1.00 -8.44 4.27
CA SER A 61 -1.72 -8.92 3.09
C SER A 61 -1.53 -10.42 2.90
N ALA A 62 -2.49 -11.21 3.38
CA ALA A 62 -2.48 -12.67 3.23
C ALA A 62 -2.71 -13.19 1.79
N ARG A 63 -2.87 -12.31 0.80
CA ARG A 63 -3.36 -12.66 -0.56
C ARG A 63 -2.32 -12.52 -1.68
N ILE A 64 -1.14 -11.98 -1.39
CA ILE A 64 -0.02 -11.89 -2.33
C ILE A 64 1.17 -12.57 -1.67
N HIS A 65 1.89 -13.41 -2.42
CA HIS A 65 3.16 -13.95 -1.95
C HIS A 65 4.16 -12.80 -1.85
N ILE A 66 4.69 -12.59 -0.65
CA ILE A 66 5.75 -11.62 -0.40
C ILE A 66 7.10 -12.33 -0.58
N ASP A 67 7.90 -11.90 -1.56
CA ASP A 67 9.28 -12.37 -1.72
C ASP A 67 10.19 -11.79 -0.63
N TYR A 68 9.99 -10.49 -0.31
CA TYR A 68 10.75 -9.77 0.70
C TYR A 68 9.84 -8.85 1.52
N ALA A 69 10.00 -8.86 2.84
CA ALA A 69 9.30 -7.97 3.75
C ALA A 69 10.29 -6.99 4.39
N LEU A 70 10.04 -5.69 4.21
CA LEU A 70 10.72 -4.63 4.94
C LEU A 70 9.78 -4.10 6.03
N VAL A 71 10.15 -4.30 7.29
CA VAL A 71 9.37 -3.86 8.45
C VAL A 71 10.12 -2.72 9.15
N VAL A 72 9.43 -1.62 9.38
CA VAL A 72 9.98 -0.45 10.08
C VAL A 72 9.54 -0.49 11.54
N VAL A 73 10.50 -0.39 12.46
CA VAL A 73 10.25 -0.31 13.91
C VAL A 73 10.91 0.96 14.44
N ASP A 74 10.18 1.81 15.16
CA ASP A 74 10.77 2.98 15.81
C ASP A 74 11.74 2.49 16.91
N ALA A 75 13.03 2.85 16.79
CA ALA A 75 14.06 2.38 17.70
C ALA A 75 13.97 2.94 19.13
N ARG A 76 13.30 4.09 19.32
CA ARG A 76 13.08 4.69 20.65
C ARG A 76 11.89 4.06 21.34
N TYR A 77 10.86 3.73 20.57
CA TYR A 77 9.60 3.19 21.10
C TYR A 77 9.59 1.65 21.16
N GLY A 78 10.34 0.99 20.27
CA GLY A 78 10.42 -0.47 20.17
C GLY A 78 9.04 -1.09 20.02
N VAL A 79 8.74 -2.07 20.86
CA VAL A 79 7.45 -2.80 20.92
C VAL A 79 6.41 -2.12 21.82
N GLY A 80 6.64 -0.86 22.22
CA GLY A 80 5.75 -0.12 23.10
C GLY A 80 5.56 -0.80 24.46
N ASN A 81 4.31 -1.00 24.87
CA ASN A 81 3.96 -1.65 26.13
C ASN A 81 3.87 -3.19 26.06
N GLY A 82 4.27 -3.79 24.92
CA GLY A 82 4.28 -5.23 24.72
C GLY A 82 2.89 -5.89 24.57
N ARG A 83 1.85 -5.11 24.27
CA ARG A 83 0.47 -5.61 24.09
C ARG A 83 -0.04 -5.30 22.68
N VAL A 84 -0.81 -6.22 22.11
CA VAL A 84 -1.54 -6.04 20.84
C VAL A 84 -2.70 -5.05 20.98
N ILE A 85 -3.14 -4.46 19.86
CA ILE A 85 -4.34 -3.63 19.78
C ILE A 85 -5.56 -4.37 20.36
N PRO A 86 -6.40 -3.74 21.21
CA PRO A 86 -6.35 -2.34 21.66
C PRO A 86 -5.58 -2.09 22.98
N GLY A 87 -4.99 -3.13 23.59
CA GLY A 87 -4.30 -3.03 24.89
C GLY A 87 -2.92 -2.37 24.83
N GLY A 88 -2.41 -2.14 23.63
CA GLY A 88 -1.15 -1.51 23.31
C GLY A 88 -1.04 -1.19 21.82
N PRO A 89 -0.02 -0.43 21.41
CA PRO A 89 0.17 0.01 20.02
C PRO A 89 0.87 -1.02 19.13
N LEU A 90 1.11 -2.26 19.61
CA LEU A 90 1.82 -3.27 18.82
C LEU A 90 1.01 -3.69 17.59
#